data_AF-A0A6N7RPA0-F1
#
_entry.id   AF-A0A6N7RPA0-F1
#
_cell.length_a   1.000
_cell.length_b   1.000
_cell.length_c   1.000
_cell.angle_alpha   90.00
_cell.angle_beta   90.00
_cell.angle_gamma   90.00
#
_symmetry.space_group_name_H-M   'P 1'
#
loop_
_entity.id
_entity.type
_entity.pdbx_description
1 polymer ?
#
loop_
_entity_poly.entity_id
_entity_poly.type
_entity_poly.pdbx_seq_one_letter_code
_entity_poly.pdbx_strand_id
1 'polypeptide(L)'
;MDEHDDDRMVETPEADRLFAPPTPEEAAHALRDLGWSERFVCTRMASARGNTETYVYSLEQAAVLLLDGSSSGLSLRSNSSLLWVNLDAFVRWVRETIGDRAFADVLEAKLAEREAYNDKLETLRQVTSLRMAHYAPYFREDESEENDQ
;
A
#
# COMPACT_ATOMS: atom_id res chain seq x y z
N MET A 1 31.49 -21.00 -12.94
CA MET A 1 31.47 -21.44 -11.54
C MET A 1 32.20 -20.35 -10.78
N ASP A 2 31.54 -19.38 -10.16
CA ASP A 2 30.15 -19.35 -9.69
C ASP A 2 29.65 -17.90 -9.55
N GLU A 3 28.39 -17.73 -9.95
CA GLU A 3 27.32 -16.97 -9.27
C GLU A 3 27.64 -15.53 -8.79
N HIS A 4 27.18 -14.57 -9.59
CA HIS A 4 26.83 -13.21 -9.15
C HIS A 4 25.37 -12.95 -9.54
N ASP A 5 24.48 -13.77 -9.00
CA ASP A 5 23.02 -13.60 -9.06
C ASP A 5 22.49 -13.64 -7.62
N ASP A 6 22.79 -12.58 -6.85
CA ASP A 6 22.31 -12.42 -5.47
C ASP A 6 22.36 -10.94 -5.11
N ASP A 7 21.42 -10.13 -5.64
CA ASP A 7 21.00 -8.86 -5.01
C ASP A 7 19.77 -8.26 -5.73
N ARG A 8 18.63 -8.99 -5.80
CA ARG A 8 17.32 -8.40 -6.17
C ARG A 8 16.07 -9.26 -5.90
N MET A 9 16.14 -10.27 -5.03
CA MET A 9 14.99 -11.15 -4.73
C MET A 9 14.85 -11.52 -3.23
N VAL A 10 15.24 -10.62 -2.31
CA VAL A 10 15.14 -10.87 -0.85
C VAL A 10 14.09 -9.94 -0.21
N GLU A 11 12.86 -9.98 -0.71
CA GLU A 11 11.68 -9.43 0.01
C GLU A 11 10.55 -10.48 0.11
N THR A 12 10.53 -11.44 -0.81
CA THR A 12 9.59 -12.55 -0.88
C THR A 12 9.56 -13.48 0.35
N PRO A 13 10.67 -13.85 1.02
CA PRO A 13 10.62 -14.85 2.10
C PRO A 13 10.00 -14.34 3.41
N GLU A 14 10.07 -13.04 3.70
CA GLU A 14 9.37 -12.45 4.85
C GLU A 14 7.89 -12.22 4.55
N ALA A 15 7.58 -11.79 3.33
CA ALA A 15 6.20 -11.67 2.87
C ALA A 15 5.48 -13.02 2.86
N ASP A 16 6.13 -14.11 2.41
CA ASP A 16 5.55 -15.47 2.38
C ASP A 16 5.33 -16.07 3.77
N ARG A 17 6.14 -15.66 4.76
CA ARG A 17 5.93 -16.02 6.17
C ARG A 17 4.75 -15.32 6.81
N LEU A 18 4.44 -14.10 6.35
CA LEU A 18 3.38 -13.27 6.92
C LEU A 18 2.05 -13.45 6.18
N PHE A 19 2.09 -13.76 4.89
CA PHE A 19 0.91 -13.87 4.05
C PHE A 19 0.96 -15.12 3.20
N ALA A 20 -0.18 -15.80 3.07
CA ALA A 20 -0.35 -16.73 1.97
C ALA A 20 -0.33 -15.97 0.64
N PRO A 21 0.33 -16.51 -0.40
CA PRO A 21 0.28 -15.92 -1.73
C PRO A 21 -1.17 -15.84 -2.19
N PRO A 22 -1.65 -14.66 -2.63
CA PRO A 22 -3.02 -14.49 -3.08
C PRO A 22 -3.26 -15.33 -4.33
N THR A 23 -4.45 -15.93 -4.43
CA THR A 23 -4.86 -16.58 -5.67
C THR A 23 -5.03 -15.52 -6.78
N PRO A 24 -4.92 -15.90 -8.07
CA PRO A 24 -5.12 -14.96 -9.18
C PRO A 24 -6.49 -14.25 -9.13
N GLU A 25 -7.53 -14.95 -8.69
CA GLU A 25 -8.87 -14.36 -8.53
C GLU A 25 -8.92 -13.34 -7.39
N GLU A 26 -8.28 -13.63 -6.25
CA GLU A 26 -8.15 -12.69 -5.14
C GLU A 26 -7.31 -11.47 -5.52
N ALA A 27 -6.24 -11.66 -6.28
CA ALA A 27 -5.42 -10.56 -6.79
C ALA A 27 -6.18 -9.68 -7.76
N ALA A 28 -6.90 -10.26 -8.72
CA ALA A 28 -7.76 -9.51 -9.63
C ALA A 28 -8.85 -8.73 -8.90
N HIS A 29 -9.41 -9.28 -7.83
CA HIS A 29 -10.40 -8.60 -7.00
C HIS A 29 -9.77 -7.49 -6.14
N ALA A 30 -8.62 -7.73 -5.53
CA ALA A 30 -7.96 -6.76 -4.65
C ALA A 30 -7.37 -5.56 -5.42
N LEU A 31 -6.91 -5.79 -6.66
CA LEU A 31 -6.33 -4.78 -7.54
C LEU A 31 -7.35 -4.11 -8.47
N ARG A 32 -8.65 -4.44 -8.35
CA ARG A 32 -9.69 -3.81 -9.17
C ARG A 32 -9.82 -2.33 -8.85
N ASP A 33 -10.30 -1.58 -9.85
CA ASP A 33 -10.75 -0.21 -9.63
C ASP A 33 -12.07 -0.21 -8.83
N LEU A 34 -12.15 0.69 -7.86
CA LEU A 34 -13.27 0.80 -6.93
C LEU A 34 -14.17 1.97 -7.31
N GLY A 35 -15.46 1.81 -7.07
CA GLY A 35 -16.42 2.89 -7.27
C GLY A 35 -16.30 4.00 -6.21
N TRP A 36 -17.01 5.11 -6.45
CA TRP A 36 -17.06 6.23 -5.50
C TRP A 36 -17.41 5.82 -4.07
N SER A 37 -18.38 4.92 -3.86
CA SER A 37 -18.77 4.45 -2.52
C SER A 37 -17.75 3.54 -1.84
N GLU A 38 -16.85 2.96 -2.61
CA GLU A 38 -15.85 1.99 -2.15
C GLU A 38 -14.48 2.64 -1.93
N ARG A 39 -14.30 3.90 -2.32
CA ARG A 39 -13.02 4.61 -2.19
C ARG A 39 -12.56 4.75 -0.73
N PHE A 40 -11.25 4.72 -0.54
CA PHE A 40 -10.64 5.16 0.71
C PHE A 40 -10.31 6.66 0.66
N VAL A 41 -10.34 7.33 1.81
CA VAL A 41 -10.08 8.77 1.91
C VAL A 41 -8.90 9.01 2.84
N CYS A 42 -7.82 9.56 2.29
CA CYS A 42 -6.69 10.07 3.06
C CYS A 42 -6.81 11.59 3.21
N THR A 43 -6.21 12.17 4.24
CA THR A 43 -6.14 13.62 4.41
C THR A 43 -4.71 14.10 4.21
N ARG A 44 -4.49 14.91 3.19
CA ARG A 44 -3.22 15.60 2.98
C ARG A 44 -3.27 16.96 3.66
N MET A 45 -2.38 17.18 4.62
CA MET A 45 -2.30 18.40 5.42
C MET A 45 -1.12 19.24 4.94
N ALA A 46 -1.39 20.39 4.31
CA ALA A 46 -0.35 21.31 3.86
C ALA A 46 -0.44 22.63 4.61
N SER A 47 0.66 23.09 5.20
CA SER A 47 0.70 24.33 6.00
C SER A 47 0.21 25.58 5.25
N ALA A 48 0.31 25.60 3.91
CA ALA A 48 -0.06 26.75 3.09
C ALA A 48 -1.48 26.69 2.49
N ARG A 49 -2.08 25.49 2.35
CA ARG A 49 -3.37 25.30 1.64
C ARG A 49 -4.47 24.66 2.50
N GLY A 50 -4.15 24.28 3.74
CA GLY A 50 -5.08 23.57 4.61
C GLY A 50 -5.12 22.07 4.32
N ASN A 51 -6.20 21.43 4.77
CA ASN A 51 -6.40 19.99 4.61
C ASN A 51 -7.12 19.73 3.29
N THR A 52 -6.59 18.81 2.48
CA THR A 52 -7.19 18.34 1.24
C THR A 52 -7.45 16.84 1.35
N GLU A 53 -8.65 16.41 1.00
CA GLU A 53 -8.98 14.99 0.89
C GLU A 53 -8.36 14.39 -0.37
N THR A 54 -7.69 13.26 -0.23
CA THR A 54 -7.17 12.47 -1.34
C THR A 54 -7.95 11.17 -1.41
N TYR A 55 -8.54 10.91 -2.56
CA TYR A 55 -9.37 9.74 -2.79
C TYR A 55 -8.55 8.63 -3.43
N VAL A 56 -8.73 7.42 -2.92
CA VAL A 56 -7.99 6.23 -3.34
C VAL A 56 -9.00 5.21 -3.86
N TYR A 57 -8.83 4.83 -5.12
CA TYR A 57 -9.77 3.96 -5.85
C TYR A 57 -9.23 2.55 -6.10
N SER A 58 -8.02 2.23 -5.64
CA SER A 58 -7.49 0.87 -5.72
C SER A 58 -6.47 0.63 -4.62
N LEU A 59 -6.21 -0.65 -4.31
CA LEU A 59 -5.15 -1.02 -3.37
C LEU A 59 -3.77 -0.56 -3.86
N GLU A 60 -3.53 -0.61 -5.17
CA GLU A 60 -2.31 -0.11 -5.79
C GLU A 60 -2.13 1.39 -5.56
N GLN A 61 -3.15 2.20 -5.84
CA GLN A 61 -3.09 3.64 -5.58
C GLN A 61 -2.83 3.94 -4.10
N ALA A 62 -3.41 3.14 -3.20
CA ALA A 62 -3.17 3.24 -1.77
C ALA A 62 -1.70 2.99 -1.45
N ALA A 63 -1.12 1.92 -2.00
CA ALA A 63 0.28 1.56 -1.80
C ALA A 63 1.22 2.62 -2.36
N VAL A 64 1.01 3.11 -3.58
CA VAL A 64 1.81 4.20 -4.16
C VAL A 64 1.79 5.42 -3.25
N LEU A 65 0.61 5.81 -2.77
CA LEU A 65 0.45 6.99 -1.92
C LEU A 65 1.07 6.82 -0.52
N LEU A 66 0.98 5.63 0.07
CA LEU A 66 1.59 5.30 1.36
C LEU A 66 3.11 5.21 1.25
N LEU A 67 3.63 4.58 0.20
CA LEU A 67 5.05 4.34 -0.01
C LEU A 67 5.76 5.58 -0.59
N ASP A 68 5.04 6.50 -1.24
CA ASP A 68 5.60 7.78 -1.68
C ASP A 68 6.23 8.51 -0.49
N GLY A 69 7.55 8.68 -0.55
CA GLY A 69 8.42 9.14 0.52
C GLY A 69 8.09 10.53 1.07
N SER A 70 7.23 11.29 0.38
CA SER A 70 6.81 12.66 0.73
C SER A 70 5.99 12.74 2.02
N SER A 71 5.49 11.62 2.52
CA SER A 71 4.66 11.53 3.74
C SER A 71 5.48 11.55 5.03
N SER A 72 6.80 11.27 4.95
CA SER A 72 7.71 11.32 6.07
C SER A 72 8.17 12.77 6.22
N GLY A 73 7.72 13.49 7.25
CA GLY A 73 7.99 14.91 7.48
C GLY A 73 9.45 15.30 7.75
N LEU A 74 10.43 14.65 7.11
CA LEU A 74 11.88 14.88 7.29
C LEU A 74 12.61 15.36 6.03
N SER A 75 11.95 15.48 4.87
CA SER A 75 12.55 16.13 3.71
C SER A 75 12.40 17.65 3.82
N LEU A 76 13.48 18.30 4.24
CA LEU A 76 13.75 19.77 4.20
C LEU A 76 13.80 20.33 2.76
N ARG A 77 12.88 19.91 1.88
CA ARG A 77 12.69 20.41 0.51
C ARG A 77 11.21 20.79 0.31
N SER A 78 10.88 21.96 0.84
CA SER A 78 9.99 22.98 0.27
C SER A 78 8.53 22.67 -0.13
N ASN A 79 7.93 21.50 0.18
CA ASN A 79 6.46 21.33 0.15
C ASN A 79 6.00 20.35 1.24
N SER A 80 5.95 20.82 2.49
CA SER A 80 5.57 20.05 3.68
C SER A 80 4.07 19.71 3.68
N SER A 81 3.68 18.70 2.91
CA SER A 81 2.35 18.09 3.01
C SER A 81 2.48 16.79 3.80
N LEU A 82 1.86 16.71 4.98
CA LEU A 82 1.79 15.48 5.77
C LEU A 82 0.58 14.67 5.32
N LEU A 83 0.78 13.38 5.10
CA LEU A 83 -0.33 12.47 4.83
C LEU A 83 -0.85 11.89 6.15
N TRP A 84 -2.07 12.25 6.51
CA TRP A 84 -2.81 11.65 7.61
C TRP A 84 -3.71 10.53 7.10
N VAL A 85 -3.62 9.38 7.75
CA VAL A 85 -4.35 8.16 7.41
C VAL A 85 -5.08 7.68 8.65
N ASN A 86 -6.40 7.48 8.53
CA ASN A 86 -7.13 6.79 9.57
C ASN A 86 -6.83 5.29 9.48
N LEU A 87 -5.94 4.81 10.35
CA LEU A 87 -5.44 3.44 10.35
C LEU A 87 -6.55 2.39 10.56
N ASP A 88 -7.50 2.65 11.47
CA ASP A 88 -8.63 1.76 11.73
C ASP A 88 -9.55 1.67 10.51
N ALA A 89 -9.87 2.82 9.92
CA ALA A 89 -10.65 2.86 8.69
C ALA A 89 -9.92 2.17 7.52
N PHE A 90 -8.59 2.25 7.46
CA PHE A 90 -7.81 1.58 6.43
C PHE A 90 -7.85 0.06 6.59
N VAL A 91 -7.61 -0.46 7.81
CA VAL A 91 -7.73 -1.90 8.10
C VAL A 91 -9.13 -2.41 7.74
N ARG A 92 -10.16 -1.67 8.14
CA ARG A 92 -11.56 -2.00 7.83
C ARG A 92 -11.83 -2.01 6.32
N TRP A 93 -11.34 -0.99 5.61
CA TRP A 93 -11.47 -0.90 4.16
C TRP A 93 -10.77 -2.05 3.42
N VAL A 94 -9.58 -2.44 3.86
CA VAL A 94 -8.89 -3.63 3.33
C VAL A 94 -9.72 -4.89 3.57
N ARG A 95 -10.26 -5.06 4.78
CA ARG A 95 -11.03 -6.25 5.16
C ARG A 95 -12.37 -6.37 4.43
N GLU A 96 -13.10 -5.27 4.29
CA GLU A 96 -14.49 -5.25 3.80
C GLU A 96 -14.61 -4.92 2.31
N THR A 97 -13.78 -4.02 1.78
CA THR A 97 -13.88 -3.52 0.40
C THR A 97 -12.92 -4.22 -0.55
N ILE A 98 -11.64 -4.30 -0.16
CA ILE A 98 -10.60 -5.00 -0.93
C ILE A 98 -10.77 -6.52 -0.79
N GLY A 99 -11.32 -6.98 0.34
CA GLY A 99 -11.55 -8.39 0.62
C GLY A 99 -10.30 -9.15 1.06
N ASP A 100 -9.15 -8.47 1.22
CA ASP A 100 -7.90 -9.08 1.67
C ASP A 100 -7.86 -9.17 3.20
N ARG A 101 -8.55 -10.19 3.73
CA ARG A 101 -8.62 -10.40 5.18
C ARG A 101 -7.26 -10.73 5.79
N ALA A 102 -6.44 -11.52 5.09
CA ALA A 102 -5.11 -11.88 5.58
C ALA A 102 -4.23 -10.62 5.78
N PHE A 103 -4.27 -9.69 4.83
CA PHE A 103 -3.57 -8.42 4.98
C PHE A 103 -4.14 -7.58 6.13
N ALA A 104 -5.48 -7.49 6.24
CA ALA A 104 -6.13 -6.74 7.31
C ALA A 104 -5.79 -7.28 8.72
N ASP A 105 -5.83 -8.60 8.92
CA ASP A 105 -5.56 -9.24 10.21
C ASP A 105 -4.08 -9.06 10.64
N VAL A 106 -3.13 -9.21 9.72
CA VAL A 106 -1.70 -8.95 10.01
C VAL A 106 -1.47 -7.48 10.33
N LEU A 107 -2.09 -6.58 9.56
CA LEU A 107 -1.95 -5.15 9.77
C LEU A 107 -2.54 -4.74 11.12
N GLU A 108 -3.72 -5.23 11.47
CA GLU A 108 -4.38 -4.98 12.76
C GLU A 108 -3.49 -5.45 13.94
N ALA A 109 -2.97 -6.67 13.87
CA ALA A 109 -2.09 -7.22 14.89
C ALA A 109 -0.82 -6.37 15.06
N LYS A 110 -0.15 -6.02 13.95
CA LYS A 110 1.07 -5.21 13.96
C LYS A 110 0.84 -3.78 14.45
N LEU A 111 -0.30 -3.19 14.13
CA LEU A 111 -0.66 -1.84 14.58
C LEU A 111 -1.03 -1.82 16.08
N ALA A 112 -1.60 -2.90 16.61
CA ALA A 112 -1.92 -3.02 18.03
C ALA A 112 -0.67 -3.09 18.94
N GLU A 113 0.45 -3.60 18.42
CA GLU A 113 1.75 -3.63 19.12
C GLU A 113 2.40 -2.24 19.26
N ARG A 114 1.88 -1.22 18.59
CA ARG A 114 2.43 0.14 18.57
C ARG A 114 1.50 1.11 19.28
N GLU A 115 2.07 2.08 19.97
CA GLU A 115 1.29 3.15 20.62
C GLU A 115 1.36 4.46 19.82
N ALA A 116 2.56 4.84 19.38
CA ALA A 116 2.79 6.08 18.66
C ALA A 116 2.26 6.03 17.21
N TYR A 117 1.63 7.11 16.75
CA TYR A 117 1.10 7.20 15.40
C TYR A 117 2.18 7.08 14.31
N ASN A 118 3.37 7.66 14.53
CA ASN A 118 4.46 7.55 13.57
C ASN A 118 4.93 6.10 13.42
N ASP A 119 5.19 5.38 14.52
CA ASP A 119 5.52 3.95 14.48
C ASP A 119 4.44 3.11 13.79
N LYS A 120 3.16 3.42 14.05
CA LYS A 120 2.03 2.78 13.36
C LYS A 120 2.04 3.06 11.86
N LEU A 121 2.32 4.29 11.46
CA LEU A 121 2.39 4.68 10.05
C LEU A 121 3.58 4.01 9.34
N GLU A 122 4.74 3.94 9.99
CA GLU A 122 5.90 3.20 9.49
C GLU A 122 5.60 1.71 9.36
N THR A 123 4.94 1.13 10.36
CA THR A 123 4.47 -0.27 10.33
C THR A 123 3.50 -0.50 9.17
N LEU A 124 2.52 0.38 8.98
CA LEU A 124 1.60 0.32 7.84
C LEU A 124 2.36 0.26 6.52
N ARG A 125 3.36 1.13 6.33
CA ARG A 125 4.15 1.20 5.10
C ARG A 125 4.95 -0.09 4.87
N GLN A 126 5.61 -0.61 5.91
CA GLN A 126 6.36 -1.86 5.83
C GLN A 126 5.47 -3.03 5.45
N VAL A 127 4.35 -3.21 6.15
CA VAL A 127 3.41 -4.33 5.90
C VAL A 127 2.76 -4.19 4.51
N THR A 128 2.43 -2.97 4.09
CA THR A 128 1.91 -2.69 2.75
C THR A 128 2.94 -3.04 1.68
N SER A 129 4.21 -2.65 1.84
CA SER A 129 5.29 -2.98 0.91
C SER A 129 5.44 -4.49 0.74
N LEU A 130 5.48 -5.22 1.87
CA LEU A 130 5.57 -6.68 1.85
C LEU A 130 4.36 -7.32 1.16
N ARG A 131 3.15 -6.79 1.37
CA ARG A 131 1.95 -7.31 0.71
C ARG A 131 1.94 -7.00 -0.79
N MET A 132 2.44 -5.83 -1.20
CA MET A 132 2.54 -5.47 -2.62
C MET A 132 3.53 -6.34 -3.38
N ALA A 133 4.58 -6.85 -2.74
CA ALA A 133 5.48 -7.82 -3.38
C ALA A 133 4.76 -9.10 -3.84
N HIS A 134 3.71 -9.54 -3.12
CA HIS A 134 2.85 -10.66 -3.54
C HIS A 134 1.89 -10.31 -4.67
N TYR A 135 1.54 -9.03 -4.81
CA TYR A 135 0.72 -8.51 -5.89
C TYR A 135 1.54 -8.09 -7.13
N ALA A 136 2.86 -7.96 -6.99
CA ALA A 136 3.79 -7.64 -8.06
C ALA A 136 3.56 -8.41 -9.38
N PRO A 137 3.39 -9.75 -9.38
CA PRO A 137 3.18 -10.51 -10.61
C PRO A 137 1.77 -10.35 -11.22
N TYR A 138 0.84 -9.73 -10.48
CA TYR A 138 -0.54 -9.52 -10.90
C TYR A 138 -0.84 -8.06 -11.25
N PHE A 139 0.09 -7.14 -11.01
CA PHE A 139 0.02 -5.86 -11.68
C PHE A 139 -0.04 -6.16 -13.16
N ARG A 140 -1.06 -5.61 -13.83
CA ARG A 140 -1.02 -5.55 -15.27
C ARG A 140 0.26 -4.79 -15.58
N GLU A 141 1.27 -5.48 -16.12
CA GLU A 141 2.00 -4.85 -17.20
C GLU A 141 0.88 -4.33 -18.08
N ASP A 142 0.73 -3.00 -18.19
CA ASP A 142 0.07 -2.46 -19.35
C ASP A 142 0.69 -3.28 -20.48
N GLU A 143 -0.11 -4.20 -21.04
CA GLU A 143 0.12 -4.62 -22.40
C GLU A 143 0.15 -3.25 -23.07
N SER A 144 1.35 -2.76 -23.34
CA SER A 144 1.60 -1.96 -24.50
C SER A 144 1.11 -2.86 -25.64
N GLU A 145 -0.21 -2.88 -25.82
CA GLU A 145 -0.86 -2.72 -27.09
C GLU A 145 -0.17 -1.51 -27.73
N GLU A 146 1.05 -1.72 -28.20
CA GLU A 146 1.59 -1.04 -29.35
C GLU A 146 0.69 -1.52 -30.48
N ASN A 147 -0.48 -0.89 -30.52
CA ASN A 147 -1.43 -0.96 -31.58
C ASN A 147 -0.69 -0.44 -32.81
N ASP A 148 -0.29 -1.39 -33.66
CA ASP A 148 0.13 -1.21 -35.05
C ASP A 148 -0.47 0.04 -35.68
N GLN A 149 0.39 1.03 -36.00
CA GLN A 149 0.18 1.90 -37.15
C GLN A 149 1.45 2.58 -37.67
#